data_AF-A0A6N9T6G2-F1
#
_entry.id   AF-A0A6N9T6G2-F1
#
_cell.length_a   1.000
_cell.length_b   1.000
_cell.length_c   1.000
_cell.angle_alpha   90.00
_cell.angle_beta   90.00
_cell.angle_gamma   90.00
#
_symmetry.space_group_name_H-M   'P 1'
#
loop_
_entity.id
_entity.type
_entity.pdbx_description
1 polymer ?
#
loop_
_entity_poly.entity_id
_entity_poly.type
_entity_poly.pdbx_seq_one_letter_code
_entity_poly.pdbx_strand_id
1 'polypeptide(L)'
;MSAAFAYAEPVEVGGKVLPFERPGSSALCPTVAQRVPQLTEEDRDRLNRLRWFALKSRLAPRSDVERACLVFSAQASPSVEQLATIFFRALGEYATRDLAIYRPGARHPSEDEIWLLRVMSAWRDGERKAGSALIAWRVVPAGRRWLRFLAEAMSSRL
;
A
#
# COMPACT_ATOMS: atom_id res chain seq x y z
N MET A 1 28.75 20.83 31.16
CA MET A 1 28.74 21.48 29.84
C MET A 1 27.30 21.59 29.40
N SER A 2 26.70 22.79 29.50
CA SER A 2 25.27 23.03 29.28
C SER A 2 25.09 23.67 27.90
N ALA A 3 24.31 23.04 27.01
CA ALA A 3 23.99 23.60 25.71
C ALA A 3 22.91 24.67 25.89
N ALA A 4 23.30 25.93 25.71
CA ALA A 4 22.37 27.06 25.66
C ALA A 4 21.49 26.92 24.42
N PHE A 5 20.18 26.79 24.63
CA PHE A 5 19.18 26.94 23.58
C PHE A 5 19.26 28.38 23.06
N ALA A 6 19.75 28.56 21.83
CA ALA A 6 19.66 29.83 21.13
C ALA A 6 18.18 30.11 20.82
N TYR A 7 17.56 30.97 21.63
CA TYR A 7 16.27 31.54 21.27
C TYR A 7 16.49 32.50 20.09
N ALA A 8 15.81 32.26 18.98
CA ALA A 8 15.72 33.25 17.92
C ALA A 8 14.95 34.45 18.47
N GLU A 9 15.63 35.56 18.73
CA GLU A 9 14.95 36.80 19.05
C GLU A 9 14.11 37.21 17.83
N PRO A 10 12.79 37.42 17.97
CA PRO A 10 11.95 37.83 16.86
C PRO A 10 12.29 39.28 16.49
N VAL A 11 13.13 39.44 15.48
CA VAL A 11 13.38 40.73 14.83
C VAL A 11 12.20 41.02 13.92
N GLU A 12 11.07 41.48 14.48
CA GLU A 12 10.07 42.34 13.81
C GLU A 12 9.09 42.89 14.86
N VAL A 13 9.38 44.09 15.37
CA VAL A 13 8.43 44.87 16.19
C VAL A 13 7.40 45.47 15.24
N GLY A 14 6.34 44.71 14.95
CA GLY A 14 5.29 45.14 14.02
C GLY A 14 4.46 44.02 13.39
N GLY A 15 4.81 42.75 13.62
CA GLY A 15 4.03 41.61 13.12
C GLY A 15 2.61 41.60 13.70
N LYS A 16 1.62 41.99 12.90
CA LYS A 16 0.20 41.85 13.28
C LYS A 16 -0.18 40.38 13.20
N VAL A 17 -0.30 39.73 14.35
CA VAL A 17 -0.86 38.36 14.44
C VAL A 17 -2.32 38.43 14.01
N LEU A 18 -2.59 37.97 12.79
CA LEU A 18 -3.94 37.80 12.33
C LEU A 18 -4.48 36.50 12.97
N PRO A 19 -5.64 36.52 13.64
CA PRO A 19 -6.30 35.28 14.01
C PRO A 19 -6.53 34.49 12.72
N PHE A 20 -6.30 33.17 12.77
CA PHE A 20 -6.68 32.29 11.67
C PHE A 20 -8.21 32.22 11.62
N GLU A 21 -8.83 33.24 11.02
CA GLU A 21 -10.26 33.29 10.82
C GLU A 21 -10.60 32.30 9.70
N ARG A 22 -11.31 31.23 10.05
CA ARG A 22 -12.01 30.41 9.05
C ARG A 22 -13.27 31.19 8.66
N PRO A 23 -13.38 31.72 7.43
CA PRO A 23 -14.61 32.38 7.03
C PRO A 23 -15.73 31.33 6.99
N GLY A 24 -16.72 31.46 7.89
CA GLY A 24 -17.88 30.57 7.98
C GLY A 24 -17.60 29.27 8.74
N SER A 25 -18.09 29.19 9.98
CA SER A 25 -18.11 27.97 10.80
C SER A 25 -19.08 26.89 10.30
N SER A 26 -19.21 26.71 8.98
CA SER A 26 -19.84 25.55 8.34
C SER A 26 -19.00 24.95 7.21
N ALA A 27 -17.87 25.57 6.83
CA ALA A 27 -16.99 25.03 5.82
C ALA A 27 -16.06 23.97 6.44
N LEU A 28 -16.50 22.70 6.39
CA LEU A 28 -15.60 21.55 6.37
C LEU A 28 -14.42 21.91 5.45
N CYS A 29 -13.19 21.87 5.96
CA CYS A 29 -12.00 22.10 5.15
C CYS A 29 -12.12 21.24 3.87
N PRO A 30 -11.94 21.77 2.65
CA PRO A 30 -12.19 21.01 1.43
C PRO A 30 -11.32 19.74 1.33
N THR A 31 -10.18 19.72 2.05
CA THR A 31 -9.29 18.56 2.21
C THR A 31 -9.84 17.48 3.16
N VAL A 32 -10.79 17.80 4.05
CA VAL A 32 -11.40 16.87 5.03
C VAL A 32 -12.54 16.06 4.44
N ALA A 33 -13.10 16.47 3.30
CA ALA A 33 -13.99 15.60 2.53
C ALA A 33 -13.14 14.47 1.92
N GLN A 34 -12.76 13.47 2.73
CA GLN A 34 -12.16 12.23 2.26
C GLN A 34 -13.10 11.65 1.22
N ARG A 35 -12.74 11.81 -0.06
CA ARG A 35 -13.45 11.15 -1.16
C ARG A 35 -13.25 9.67 -0.96
N VAL A 36 -14.29 8.99 -0.49
CA VAL A 36 -14.34 7.53 -0.53
C VAL A 36 -14.21 7.14 -2.00
N PRO A 37 -13.15 6.41 -2.39
CA PRO A 37 -12.96 6.06 -3.78
C PRO A 37 -14.11 5.16 -4.21
N GLN A 38 -14.81 5.58 -5.26
CA GLN A 38 -15.87 4.78 -5.85
C GLN A 38 -15.21 3.69 -6.69
N LEU A 39 -15.22 2.46 -6.16
CA LEU A 39 -14.75 1.28 -6.88
C LEU A 39 -15.84 0.76 -7.82
N THR A 40 -15.42 0.42 -9.04
CA THR A 40 -16.24 -0.36 -9.97
C THR A 40 -16.60 -1.71 -9.35
N GLU A 41 -17.64 -2.39 -9.85
CA GLU A 41 -18.00 -3.73 -9.35
C GLU A 41 -16.85 -4.72 -9.56
N GLU A 42 -16.18 -4.65 -10.73
CA GLU A 42 -15.05 -5.50 -11.06
C GLU A 42 -13.87 -5.31 -10.09
N ASP A 43 -13.58 -4.07 -9.71
CA ASP A 43 -12.52 -3.78 -8.72
C ASP A 43 -12.92 -4.24 -7.31
N ARG A 44 -14.21 -4.22 -6.98
CA ARG A 44 -14.70 -4.78 -5.72
C ARG A 44 -14.54 -6.30 -5.67
N ASP A 45 -14.82 -7.01 -6.76
CA ASP A 45 -14.61 -8.45 -6.86
C ASP A 45 -13.13 -8.82 -6.77
N ARG A 46 -12.27 -8.11 -7.51
CA ARG A 46 -10.80 -8.26 -7.41
C ARG A 46 -10.31 -8.00 -5.99
N LEU A 47 -10.80 -6.94 -5.35
CA LEU A 47 -10.43 -6.63 -3.98
C LEU A 47 -10.87 -7.73 -3.01
N ASN A 48 -12.07 -8.29 -3.17
CA ASN A 48 -12.53 -9.40 -2.35
C ASN A 48 -11.66 -10.65 -2.54
N ARG A 49 -11.21 -10.96 -3.76
CA ARG A 49 -10.23 -12.04 -4.02
C ARG A 49 -8.91 -11.76 -3.30
N LEU A 50 -8.38 -10.55 -3.40
CA LEU A 50 -7.15 -10.14 -2.71
C LEU A 50 -7.29 -10.26 -1.19
N ARG A 51 -8.43 -9.84 -0.61
CA ARG A 51 -8.73 -10.01 0.82
C ARG A 51 -8.75 -11.49 1.23
N TRP A 52 -9.34 -12.35 0.39
CA TRP A 52 -9.33 -13.80 0.62
C TRP A 52 -7.93 -14.37 0.60
N PHE A 53 -7.10 -14.00 -0.36
CA PHE A 53 -5.71 -14.44 -0.41
C PHE A 53 -4.88 -13.91 0.76
N ALA A 54 -5.08 -12.66 1.17
CA ALA A 54 -4.43 -12.11 2.35
C ALA A 54 -4.79 -12.93 3.61
N LEU A 55 -6.07 -13.27 3.79
CA LEU A 55 -6.51 -14.10 4.91
C LEU A 55 -5.92 -15.51 4.85
N LYS A 56 -5.97 -16.17 3.68
CA LYS A 56 -5.41 -17.51 3.47
C LYS A 56 -3.90 -17.53 3.73
N SER A 57 -3.19 -16.50 3.27
CA SER A 57 -1.74 -16.39 3.47
C SER A 57 -1.36 -16.38 4.94
N ARG A 58 -2.17 -15.75 5.81
CA ARG A 58 -1.92 -15.69 7.26
C ARG A 58 -2.03 -17.07 7.92
N LEU A 59 -2.88 -17.95 7.39
CA LEU A 59 -3.09 -19.32 7.88
C LEU A 59 -2.05 -20.32 7.35
N ALA A 60 -1.38 -20.01 6.25
CA ALA A 60 -0.38 -20.91 5.66
C ALA A 60 0.89 -21.02 6.55
N PRO A 61 1.66 -22.12 6.47
CA PRO A 61 2.97 -22.20 7.13
C PRO A 61 3.89 -21.03 6.75
N ARG A 62 4.74 -20.58 7.69
CA ARG A 62 5.74 -19.55 7.39
C ARG A 62 6.86 -20.15 6.56
N SER A 63 6.89 -19.84 5.27
CA SER A 63 8.01 -20.15 4.38
C SER A 63 8.94 -18.94 4.23
N ASP A 64 10.23 -19.20 4.05
CA ASP A 64 11.22 -18.20 3.62
C ASP A 64 10.81 -17.64 2.25
N VAL A 65 10.62 -16.33 2.17
CA VAL A 65 10.12 -15.65 0.97
C VAL A 65 11.09 -15.76 -0.19
N GLU A 66 12.39 -15.60 0.04
CA GLU A 66 13.39 -15.62 -1.03
C GLU A 66 13.53 -17.03 -1.59
N ARG A 67 13.63 -18.02 -0.71
CA ARG A 67 13.69 -19.42 -1.12
C ARG A 67 12.43 -19.83 -1.87
N ALA A 68 11.26 -19.40 -1.42
CA ALA A 68 10.02 -19.64 -2.13
C ALA A 68 10.05 -18.98 -3.52
N CYS A 69 10.41 -17.70 -3.64
CA CYS A 69 10.48 -17.04 -4.94
C CYS A 69 11.44 -17.74 -5.91
N LEU A 70 12.59 -18.22 -5.43
CA LEU A 70 13.54 -18.99 -6.24
C LEU A 70 12.92 -20.29 -6.75
N VAL A 71 12.29 -21.06 -5.87
CA VAL A 71 11.59 -22.30 -6.26
C VAL A 71 10.49 -22.03 -7.29
N PHE A 72 9.73 -20.95 -7.10
CA PHE A 72 8.65 -20.56 -8.02
C PHE A 72 9.17 -20.09 -9.37
N SER A 73 10.33 -19.43 -9.42
CA SER A 73 10.97 -19.03 -10.68
C SER A 73 11.38 -20.22 -11.55
N ALA A 74 11.58 -21.39 -10.96
CA ALA A 74 11.91 -22.63 -11.66
C ALA A 74 10.67 -23.47 -12.03
N GLN A 75 9.49 -23.15 -11.51
CA GLN A 75 8.25 -23.86 -11.83
C GLN A 75 7.61 -23.29 -13.09
N ALA A 76 7.15 -24.17 -13.99
CA ALA A 76 6.53 -23.75 -15.24
C ALA A 76 5.16 -23.06 -15.05
N SER A 77 4.39 -23.48 -14.03
CA SER A 77 3.00 -23.03 -13.86
C SER A 77 2.58 -23.01 -12.38
N PRO A 78 3.10 -22.09 -11.57
CA PRO A 78 2.67 -21.95 -10.19
C PRO A 78 1.20 -21.57 -10.07
N SER A 79 0.51 -22.08 -9.04
CA SER A 79 -0.89 -21.73 -8.81
C SER A 79 -1.03 -20.29 -8.31
N VAL A 80 -2.15 -19.65 -8.64
CA VAL A 80 -2.45 -18.28 -8.18
C VAL A 80 -2.44 -18.20 -6.67
N GLU A 81 -2.97 -19.22 -5.99
CA GLU A 81 -3.03 -19.24 -4.54
C GLU A 81 -1.66 -19.28 -3.88
N GLN A 82 -0.73 -20.03 -4.47
CA GLN A 82 0.64 -20.12 -3.99
C GLN A 82 1.39 -18.79 -4.20
N LEU A 83 1.26 -18.20 -5.40
CA LEU A 83 1.82 -16.88 -5.70
C LEU A 83 1.28 -15.83 -4.74
N ALA A 84 -0.04 -15.82 -4.52
CA ALA A 84 -0.68 -14.87 -3.62
C ALA A 84 -0.24 -15.08 -2.16
N THR A 85 -0.10 -16.34 -1.73
CA THR A 85 0.41 -16.67 -0.39
C THR A 85 1.81 -16.07 -0.18
N ILE A 86 2.73 -16.31 -1.10
CA ILE A 86 4.11 -15.78 -1.01
C ILE A 86 4.10 -14.26 -1.12
N PHE A 87 3.28 -13.69 -2.00
CA PHE A 87 3.14 -12.23 -2.16
C PHE A 87 2.71 -11.54 -0.86
N PHE A 88 1.67 -12.03 -0.19
CA PHE A 88 1.23 -11.44 1.08
C PHE A 88 2.19 -11.72 2.24
N ARG A 89 2.94 -12.83 2.21
CA ARG A 89 4.04 -13.08 3.15
C ARG A 89 5.19 -12.08 2.95
N ALA A 90 5.62 -11.89 1.71
CA ALA A 90 6.63 -10.92 1.33
C ALA A 90 6.23 -9.48 1.69
N LEU A 91 4.94 -9.14 1.57
CA LEU A 91 4.42 -7.87 2.06
C LEU A 91 4.53 -7.76 3.59
N GLY A 92 4.18 -8.81 4.34
CA GLY A 92 4.32 -8.80 5.79
C GLY A 92 5.76 -8.70 6.29
N GLU A 93 6.74 -9.08 5.48
CA GLU A 93 8.17 -9.04 5.82
C GLU A 93 8.85 -7.75 5.38
N TYR A 94 8.55 -7.26 4.17
CA TYR A 94 9.29 -6.16 3.55
C TYR A 94 8.50 -4.85 3.46
N ALA A 95 7.23 -4.81 3.86
CA ALA A 95 6.52 -3.55 3.92
C ALA A 95 7.12 -2.62 4.98
N THR A 96 7.17 -1.33 4.68
CA THR A 96 7.68 -0.30 5.61
C THR A 96 6.78 -0.12 6.82
N ARG A 97 5.51 -0.53 6.73
CA ARG A 97 4.52 -0.57 7.80
C ARG A 97 3.52 -1.69 7.56
N ASP A 98 2.82 -2.08 8.61
CA ASP A 98 1.71 -3.03 8.50
C ASP A 98 0.63 -2.49 7.55
N LEU A 99 0.15 -3.37 6.66
CA LEU A 99 -0.95 -3.07 5.75
C LEU A 99 -2.30 -3.35 6.41
N ALA A 100 -3.17 -2.35 6.41
CA ALA A 100 -4.55 -2.46 6.83
C ALA A 100 -5.39 -3.16 5.74
N ILE A 101 -5.47 -4.49 5.79
CA ILE A 101 -6.33 -5.28 4.91
C ILE A 101 -7.58 -5.70 5.69
N TYR A 102 -8.76 -5.39 5.18
CA TYR A 102 -10.04 -5.67 5.82
C TYR A 102 -10.58 -7.06 5.44
N ARG A 103 -11.61 -7.48 6.17
CA ARG A 103 -12.31 -8.75 5.91
C ARG A 103 -12.98 -8.72 4.52
N PRO A 104 -13.03 -9.84 3.78
CA PRO A 104 -13.87 -9.97 2.60
C PRO A 104 -15.31 -9.49 2.86
N GLY A 105 -15.87 -8.72 1.93
CA GLY A 105 -17.21 -8.13 2.07
C GLY A 105 -17.28 -6.80 2.82
N ALA A 106 -16.15 -6.25 3.30
CA ALA A 106 -16.15 -4.88 3.84
C ALA A 106 -16.54 -3.85 2.76
N ARG A 107 -17.49 -2.97 3.10
CA ARG A 107 -18.09 -2.00 2.16
C ARG A 107 -17.10 -0.97 1.62
N HIS A 108 -16.19 -0.51 2.47
CA HIS A 108 -15.22 0.52 2.12
C HIS A 108 -13.81 -0.08 2.11
N PRO A 109 -12.99 0.25 1.10
CA PRO A 109 -11.60 -0.15 1.07
C PRO A 109 -10.75 0.74 1.99
N SER A 110 -9.66 0.19 2.54
CA SER A 110 -8.60 0.99 3.15
C SER A 110 -7.71 1.63 2.09
N GLU A 111 -6.89 2.61 2.48
CA GLU A 111 -5.84 3.18 1.61
C GLU A 111 -4.85 2.13 1.10
N ASP A 112 -4.57 1.12 1.91
CA ASP A 112 -3.63 0.05 1.59
C ASP A 112 -4.22 -0.91 0.56
N GLU A 113 -5.53 -1.16 0.65
CA GLU A 113 -6.28 -1.94 -0.32
C GLU A 113 -6.38 -1.22 -1.68
N ILE A 114 -6.58 0.09 -1.67
CA ILE A 114 -6.58 0.91 -2.89
C ILE A 114 -5.18 0.90 -3.52
N TRP A 115 -4.13 1.05 -2.71
CA TRP A 115 -2.76 0.92 -3.17
C TRP A 115 -2.51 -0.44 -3.84
N LEU A 116 -2.98 -1.52 -3.21
CA LEU A 116 -2.81 -2.88 -3.73
C LEU A 116 -3.53 -3.06 -5.08
N LEU A 117 -4.77 -2.58 -5.20
CA LEU A 117 -5.50 -2.59 -6.48
C LEU A 117 -4.73 -1.83 -7.57
N ARG A 118 -4.19 -0.65 -7.25
CA ARG A 118 -3.39 0.14 -8.20
C ARG A 118 -2.12 -0.58 -8.63
N VAL A 119 -1.44 -1.28 -7.70
CA VAL A 119 -0.28 -2.11 -8.05
C VAL A 119 -0.71 -3.19 -9.05
N MET A 120 -1.77 -3.94 -8.77
CA MET A 120 -2.24 -5.01 -9.66
C MET A 120 -2.69 -4.49 -11.03
N SER A 121 -3.38 -3.35 -11.08
CA SER A 121 -3.77 -2.70 -12.33
C SER A 121 -2.53 -2.31 -13.14
N ALA A 122 -1.56 -1.62 -12.53
CA ALA A 122 -0.36 -1.17 -13.23
C ALA A 122 0.43 -2.34 -13.85
N TRP A 123 0.52 -3.49 -13.17
CA TRP A 123 1.19 -4.67 -13.75
C TRP A 123 0.36 -5.35 -14.84
N ARG A 124 -0.97 -5.42 -14.68
CA ARG A 124 -1.88 -5.98 -15.70
C ARG A 124 -1.87 -5.13 -16.97
N ASP A 125 -1.87 -3.81 -16.82
CA ASP A 125 -1.95 -2.85 -17.93
C ASP A 125 -0.57 -2.60 -18.57
N GLY A 126 0.49 -3.28 -18.10
CA GLY A 126 1.84 -3.21 -18.65
C GLY A 126 2.65 -1.98 -18.21
N GLU A 127 2.11 -1.16 -17.30
CA GLU A 127 2.72 0.06 -16.76
C GLU A 127 3.82 -0.24 -15.72
N ARG A 128 4.87 -0.94 -16.14
CA ARG A 128 5.96 -1.43 -15.26
C ARG A 128 6.61 -0.33 -14.41
N LYS A 129 6.75 0.89 -14.94
CA LYS A 129 7.32 2.04 -14.22
C LYS A 129 6.41 2.49 -13.06
N ALA A 130 5.11 2.62 -13.33
CA ALA A 130 4.12 2.99 -12.31
C ALA A 130 4.01 1.91 -11.23
N GLY A 131 3.91 0.64 -11.63
CA GLY A 131 3.88 -0.49 -10.69
C GLY A 131 5.14 -0.57 -9.82
N SER A 132 6.31 -0.33 -10.40
CA SER A 132 7.58 -0.29 -9.64
C SER A 132 7.64 0.86 -8.65
N ALA A 133 7.15 2.05 -9.02
CA ALA A 133 7.09 3.21 -8.14
C ALA A 133 6.13 2.98 -6.95
N LEU A 134 4.95 2.42 -7.21
CA LEU A 134 3.97 2.07 -6.18
C LEU A 134 4.55 1.07 -5.17
N ILE A 135 5.27 0.04 -5.63
CA ILE A 135 5.96 -0.91 -4.74
C ILE A 135 7.02 -0.18 -3.91
N ALA A 136 7.84 0.68 -4.54
CA ALA A 136 8.90 1.41 -3.85
C ALA A 136 8.40 2.33 -2.73
N TRP A 137 7.15 2.84 -2.83
CA TRP A 137 6.52 3.68 -1.80
C TRP A 137 6.18 2.94 -0.51
N ARG A 138 5.97 1.62 -0.55
CA ARG A 138 5.52 0.84 0.61
C ARG A 138 6.47 -0.26 1.02
N VAL A 139 7.52 -0.52 0.23
CA VAL A 139 8.41 -1.67 0.41
C VAL A 139 9.87 -1.25 0.48
N VAL A 140 10.57 -1.78 1.47
CA VAL A 140 12.00 -1.56 1.67
C VAL A 140 12.81 -2.12 0.50
N PRO A 141 13.99 -1.56 0.16
CA PRO A 141 14.75 -1.95 -1.03
C PRO A 141 14.96 -3.46 -1.22
N ALA A 142 15.23 -4.21 -0.14
CA ALA A 142 15.45 -5.66 -0.17
C ALA A 142 14.28 -6.45 -0.78
N GLY A 143 13.04 -6.11 -0.43
CA GLY A 143 11.85 -6.81 -0.91
C GLY A 143 11.34 -6.39 -2.29
N ARG A 144 11.85 -5.26 -2.84
CA ARG A 144 11.28 -4.67 -4.08
C ARG A 144 11.41 -5.58 -5.28
N ARG A 145 12.51 -6.33 -5.40
CA ARG A 145 12.70 -7.26 -6.53
C ARG A 145 11.66 -8.38 -6.48
N TRP A 146 11.50 -9.01 -5.32
CA TRP A 146 10.58 -10.12 -5.10
C TRP A 146 9.13 -9.71 -5.30
N LEU A 147 8.71 -8.56 -4.75
CA LEU A 147 7.34 -8.09 -4.95
C LEU A 147 7.03 -7.72 -6.40
N ARG A 148 7.99 -7.18 -7.15
CA ARG A 148 7.79 -6.90 -8.58
C ARG A 148 7.55 -8.19 -9.36
N PHE A 149 8.39 -9.20 -9.13
CA PHE A 149 8.24 -10.53 -9.73
C PHE A 149 6.88 -11.16 -9.41
N LEU A 150 6.50 -11.18 -8.12
CA LEU A 150 5.24 -11.77 -7.67
C LEU A 150 4.02 -10.97 -8.17
N ALA A 151 4.08 -9.65 -8.19
CA ALA A 151 2.98 -8.82 -8.68
C ALA A 151 2.74 -9.01 -10.18
N GLU A 152 3.81 -9.04 -10.99
CA GLU A 152 3.72 -9.34 -12.43
C GLU A 152 3.14 -10.75 -12.68
N ALA A 153 3.60 -11.74 -11.92
CA ALA A 153 3.06 -13.09 -12.02
C ALA A 153 1.58 -13.18 -11.59
N MET A 154 1.18 -12.43 -10.57
CA MET A 154 -0.18 -12.51 -10.03
C MET A 154 -1.19 -11.68 -10.84
N SER A 155 -0.80 -10.51 -11.37
CA SER A 155 -1.70 -9.58 -12.07
C SER A 155 -2.31 -10.15 -13.35
N SER A 156 -1.61 -11.08 -14.00
CA SER A 156 -2.08 -11.79 -15.19
C SER A 156 -3.12 -12.88 -14.89
N ARG A 157 -3.34 -13.21 -13.61
CA ARG A 157 -4.17 -14.35 -13.18
C ARG A 157 -5.29 -13.96 -12.20
N LEU A 158 -5.55 -12.65 -12.03
CA LEU A 158 -6.50 -12.07 -11.09
C LEU A 158 -7.83 -11.69 -11.71
#